data_AF-A0A9W4LXL8-F1
#
_entry.id   AF-A0A9W4LXL8-F1
#
_cell.length_a   1.000
_cell.length_b   1.000
_cell.length_c   1.000
_cell.angle_alpha   90.00
_cell.angle_beta   90.00
_cell.angle_gamma   90.00
#
_symmetry.space_group_name_H-M   'P 1'
#
loop_
_entity.id
_entity.type
_entity.pdbx_description
1 polymer ?
#
loop_
_entity_poly.entity_id
_entity_poly.type
_entity_poly.pdbx_seq_one_letter_code
_entity_poly.pdbx_strand_id
1 'polypeptide(L)'
;MLISLSQAVGGYLYEVFIEKLDFWLVLGLFGQMLFGARFIVQWLVSEKEGRSVIPVAFWFFSIGGGLITLAYGLHQREPVIILGQALSIFIYVRNLMLISRAKVRGKSKGDAPQ
;
A
#
# COMPACT_ATOMS: atom_id res chain seq x y z
N MET A 1 17.08 1.56 -39.07
CA MET A 1 16.56 2.41 -37.98
C MET A 1 15.25 1.89 -37.38
N LEU A 2 14.20 1.63 -38.19
CA LEU A 2 12.93 1.10 -37.66
C LEU A 2 13.00 -0.35 -37.16
N ILE A 3 13.76 -1.20 -37.85
CA ILE A 3 13.97 -2.61 -37.45
C ILE A 3 14.78 -2.71 -36.16
N SER A 4 15.84 -1.90 -36.01
CA SER A 4 16.64 -1.83 -34.79
C SER A 4 15.84 -1.32 -33.59
N LEU A 5 14.93 -0.36 -33.82
CA LEU A 5 14.02 0.13 -32.78
C LEU A 5 13.00 -0.95 -32.38
N SER A 6 12.40 -1.64 -33.34
CA SER A 6 11.46 -2.75 -33.08
C SER A 6 12.12 -3.88 -32.28
N GLN A 7 13.35 -4.26 -32.64
CA GLN A 7 14.12 -5.27 -31.91
C GLN A 7 14.50 -4.81 -30.51
N ALA A 8 14.89 -3.54 -30.32
CA ALA A 8 15.20 -2.99 -29.00
C ALA A 8 13.97 -2.93 -28.09
N VAL A 9 12.82 -2.51 -28.63
CA VAL A 9 11.55 -2.47 -27.90
C VAL A 9 11.10 -3.90 -27.57
N GLY A 10 11.16 -4.82 -28.52
CA GLY A 10 10.81 -6.23 -28.31
C GLY A 10 11.68 -6.88 -27.24
N GLY A 11 13.00 -6.67 -27.28
CA GLY A 11 13.93 -7.18 -26.28
C GLY A 11 13.67 -6.61 -24.88
N TYR A 12 13.46 -5.30 -24.78
CA TYR A 12 13.12 -4.65 -23.51
C TYR A 12 11.80 -5.19 -22.92
N LEU A 13 10.76 -5.33 -23.74
CA LEU A 13 9.48 -5.89 -23.28
C LEU A 13 9.62 -7.35 -22.83
N TYR A 14 10.42 -8.15 -23.55
CA TYR A 14 10.68 -9.53 -23.15
C TYR A 14 11.41 -9.61 -21.81
N GLU A 15 12.45 -8.80 -21.61
CA GLU A 15 13.18 -8.76 -20.33
C GLU A 15 12.26 -8.35 -19.17
N VAL A 16 11.45 -7.31 -19.36
CA VAL A 16 10.57 -6.76 -18.32
C VAL A 16 9.42 -7.71 -17.96
N PHE A 17 8.79 -8.34 -18.95
CA PHE A 17 7.55 -9.11 -18.73
C PHE A 17 7.75 -10.62 -18.66
N ILE A 18 8.78 -11.18 -19.29
CA ILE A 18 9.01 -12.63 -19.36
C ILE A 18 10.17 -13.02 -18.45
N GLU A 19 11.33 -12.38 -18.61
CA GLU A 19 12.55 -12.78 -17.90
C GLU A 19 12.49 -12.43 -16.42
N LYS A 20 11.88 -11.29 -16.08
CA LYS A 20 11.70 -10.84 -14.69
C LYS A 20 10.44 -11.40 -14.02
N LEU A 21 9.68 -12.28 -14.68
CA LEU A 21 8.48 -12.89 -14.10
C LEU A 21 8.86 -13.96 -13.09
N ASP A 22 9.20 -13.51 -11.89
CA ASP A 22 9.53 -14.34 -10.76
C ASP A 22 8.52 -14.19 -9.62
N PHE A 23 8.69 -15.01 -8.58
CA PHE A 23 7.83 -14.96 -7.39
C PHE A 23 7.86 -13.58 -6.71
N TRP A 24 9.01 -12.91 -6.70
CA TRP A 24 9.17 -11.61 -6.04
C TRP A 24 8.47 -10.48 -6.78
N LEU A 25 8.44 -10.51 -8.12
CA LEU A 25 7.66 -9.60 -8.95
C LEU A 25 6.16 -9.78 -8.65
N VAL A 26 5.67 -11.03 -8.64
CA VAL A 26 4.26 -11.31 -8.32
C VAL A 26 3.91 -10.83 -6.92
N LEU A 27 4.80 -11.04 -5.95
CA LEU A 27 4.64 -10.55 -4.58
C LEU A 27 4.61 -9.02 -4.54
N GLY A 28 5.52 -8.34 -5.23
CA GLY A 28 5.55 -6.89 -5.36
C GLY A 28 4.27 -6.33 -6.01
N LEU A 29 3.79 -6.97 -7.06
CA LEU A 29 2.51 -6.63 -7.71
C LEU A 29 1.33 -6.82 -6.76
N PHE A 30 1.33 -7.87 -5.94
CA PHE A 30 0.32 -8.05 -4.91
C PHE A 30 0.34 -6.93 -3.87
N GLY A 31 1.53 -6.50 -3.43
CA GLY A 31 1.69 -5.30 -2.59
C GLY A 31 1.11 -4.05 -3.23
N GLN A 32 1.36 -3.85 -4.53
CA GLN A 32 0.82 -2.73 -5.30
C GLN A 32 -0.71 -2.79 -5.42
N MET A 33 -1.30 -3.99 -5.56
CA MET A 33 -2.75 -4.17 -5.55
C MET A 33 -3.38 -3.78 -4.21
N LEU A 34 -2.75 -4.10 -3.08
CA LEU A 34 -3.23 -3.65 -1.76
C LEU A 34 -3.19 -2.11 -1.65
N PHE A 35 -2.13 -1.49 -2.17
CA PHE A 35 -2.05 -0.03 -2.25
C PHE A 35 -3.08 0.59 -3.20
N GLY A 36 -3.55 -0.12 -4.22
CA GLY A 36 -4.67 0.31 -5.06
C GLY A 36 -6.01 0.13 -4.34
N ALA A 37 -6.21 -1.04 -3.72
CA ALA A 37 -7.42 -1.40 -2.99
C ALA A 37 -7.75 -0.39 -1.88
N ARG A 38 -6.74 0.20 -1.22
CA ARG A 38 -6.96 1.23 -0.19
C ARG A 38 -7.77 2.43 -0.73
N PHE A 39 -7.52 2.86 -1.96
CA PHE A 39 -8.20 4.00 -2.57
C PHE A 39 -9.60 3.62 -3.02
N ILE A 40 -9.77 2.40 -3.54
CA ILE A 40 -11.09 1.86 -3.89
C ILE A 40 -11.97 1.82 -2.64
N VAL A 41 -11.47 1.24 -1.54
CA VAL A 41 -12.22 1.15 -0.29
C VAL A 41 -12.51 2.54 0.29
N GLN A 42 -11.53 3.45 0.25
CA GLN A 42 -11.73 4.83 0.70
C GLN A 42 -12.81 5.54 -0.10
N TRP A 43 -12.77 5.42 -1.43
CA TRP A 43 -13.76 5.99 -2.33
C TRP A 43 -15.16 5.45 -2.05
N LEU A 44 -15.33 4.12 -2.03
CA LEU A 44 -16.62 3.48 -1.76
C LEU A 44 -17.24 3.92 -0.41
N VAL A 45 -16.41 4.04 0.64
CA VAL A 45 -16.91 4.51 1.94
C VAL A 45 -17.23 6.00 1.92
N SER A 46 -16.45 6.81 1.21
CA SER A 46 -16.69 8.26 1.10
C SER A 46 -17.94 8.58 0.29
N GLU A 47 -18.20 7.86 -0.79
CA GLU A 47 -19.45 7.96 -1.55
C GLU A 47 -20.66 7.60 -0.67
N LYS A 48 -20.54 6.49 0.08
CA LYS A 48 -21.60 6.06 0.99
C LYS A 48 -21.89 7.10 2.09
N GLU A 49 -20.88 7.80 2.58
CA GLU A 49 -21.03 8.81 3.64
C GLU A 49 -21.25 10.24 3.13
N GLY A 50 -21.17 10.47 1.82
CA GLY A 50 -21.33 11.79 1.20
C GLY A 50 -20.25 12.80 1.58
N ARG A 51 -19.10 12.34 2.09
CA ARG A 51 -17.99 13.21 2.54
C ARG A 51 -16.66 12.46 2.44
N SER A 52 -15.55 13.19 2.27
CA SER A 52 -14.21 12.59 2.22
C SER A 52 -13.83 12.00 3.58
N VAL A 53 -13.82 10.67 3.68
CA VAL A 53 -13.44 9.93 4.89
C VAL A 53 -12.37 8.91 4.61
N ILE A 54 -11.46 8.73 5.56
CA ILE A 54 -10.43 7.69 5.51
C ILE A 54 -10.88 6.53 6.42
N PRO A 55 -11.37 5.41 5.86
CA PRO A 55 -11.84 4.28 6.67
C PRO A 55 -10.67 3.59 7.37
N VAL A 56 -10.94 2.90 8.48
CA VAL A 56 -9.91 2.13 9.21
C VAL A 56 -9.24 1.09 8.31
N ALA A 57 -10.01 0.47 7.40
CA ALA A 57 -9.49 -0.46 6.41
C ALA A 57 -8.37 0.12 5.54
N PHE A 58 -8.38 1.43 5.24
CA PHE A 58 -7.31 2.10 4.48
C PHE A 58 -5.95 1.89 5.13
N TRP A 59 -5.86 1.99 6.47
CA TRP A 59 -4.63 1.82 7.21
C TRP A 59 -4.16 0.37 7.20
N PHE A 60 -5.07 -0.59 7.29
CA PHE A 60 -4.73 -2.02 7.21
C PHE A 60 -4.19 -2.41 5.82
N PHE A 61 -4.85 -1.96 4.74
CA PHE A 61 -4.35 -2.17 3.38
C PHE A 61 -2.97 -1.52 3.17
N SER A 62 -2.75 -0.33 3.74
CA SER A 62 -1.48 0.38 3.64
C SER A 62 -0.35 -0.32 4.41
N ILE A 63 -0.63 -0.89 5.59
CA ILE A 63 0.35 -1.69 6.33
C ILE A 63 0.66 -2.99 5.57
N GLY A 64 -0.36 -3.70 5.08
CA GLY A 64 -0.17 -4.93 4.31
C GLY A 64 0.64 -4.70 3.04
N GLY A 65 0.25 -3.72 2.21
CA GLY A 65 0.99 -3.34 1.01
C GLY A 65 2.41 -2.85 1.31
N GLY A 66 2.58 -2.07 2.40
CA GLY A 66 3.87 -1.60 2.86
C GLY A 66 4.80 -2.73 3.27
N LEU A 67 4.33 -3.70 4.05
CA LEU A 67 5.12 -4.85 4.49
C LEU A 67 5.58 -5.72 3.31
N ILE A 68 4.67 -5.97 2.36
CA ILE A 68 4.99 -6.73 1.15
C ILE A 68 6.04 -5.98 0.30
N THR A 69 5.85 -4.68 0.10
CA THR A 69 6.78 -3.86 -0.68
C THR A 69 8.13 -3.68 0.03
N LEU A 70 8.13 -3.66 1.36
CA LEU A 70 9.35 -3.66 2.17
C LEU A 70 10.10 -4.99 2.03
N ALA A 71 9.40 -6.13 2.09
CA ALA A 71 10.01 -7.43 1.83
C ALA A 71 10.62 -7.52 0.42
N TYR A 72 9.90 -7.01 -0.58
CA TYR A 72 10.41 -6.88 -1.95
C TYR A 72 11.67 -5.98 -2.01
N GLY A 73 11.63 -4.78 -1.39
CA GLY A 73 12.77 -3.87 -1.37
C GLY A 73 14.00 -4.44 -0.65
N LEU A 74 13.79 -5.20 0.42
CA LEU A 74 14.86 -5.94 1.11
C LEU A 74 15.47 -7.01 0.22
N HIS A 75 14.66 -7.76 -0.53
CA HIS A 75 15.14 -8.76 -1.48
C HIS A 75 15.97 -8.13 -2.60
N GLN A 76 15.45 -7.07 -3.22
CA GLN A 76 16.13 -6.33 -4.29
C GLN A 76 17.29 -5.46 -3.80
N ARG A 77 17.47 -5.34 -2.47
CA ARG A 77 18.46 -4.47 -1.82
C ARG A 77 18.33 -3.01 -2.24
N GLU A 78 17.11 -2.53 -2.42
CA GLU A 78 16.78 -1.18 -2.88
C GLU A 78 16.57 -0.22 -1.70
N PRO A 79 17.55 0.63 -1.34
CA PRO A 79 17.50 1.43 -0.11
C PRO A 79 16.35 2.43 -0.09
N VAL A 80 16.01 2.98 -1.27
CA VAL A 80 14.91 3.95 -1.43
C VAL A 80 13.57 3.32 -1.03
N ILE A 81 13.33 2.08 -1.46
CA ILE A 81 12.11 1.34 -1.11
C ILE A 81 12.12 1.00 0.38
N ILE A 82 13.23 0.49 0.90
CA ILE A 82 13.35 0.08 2.30
C ILE A 82 13.05 1.24 3.24
N LEU A 83 13.74 2.37 3.06
CA LEU A 83 13.57 3.54 3.91
C LEU A 83 12.16 4.14 3.78
N GLY A 84 11.66 4.25 2.55
CA GLY A 84 10.33 4.78 2.29
C GLY A 84 9.23 3.94 2.93
N GLN A 85 9.29 2.62 2.80
CA GLN A 85 8.27 1.73 3.34
C GLN A 85 8.38 1.53 4.84
N ALA A 86 9.58 1.46 5.40
CA ALA A 86 9.77 1.38 6.85
C ALA A 86 9.15 2.60 7.57
N LEU A 87 9.42 3.81 7.06
CA LEU A 87 8.83 5.04 7.60
C LEU A 87 7.30 5.07 7.42
N SER A 88 6.82 4.68 6.24
CA SER A 88 5.39 4.66 5.93
C SER A 88 4.61 3.72 6.86
N ILE A 89 5.09 2.49 7.06
CA ILE A 89 4.47 1.51 7.96
C ILE A 89 4.42 2.07 9.39
N PHE A 90 5.50 2.67 9.88
CA PHE A 90 5.53 3.29 11.20
C PHE A 90 4.41 4.34 11.36
N ILE A 91 4.25 5.23 10.38
CA ILE A 91 3.21 6.26 10.39
C ILE A 91 1.82 5.62 10.36
N TYR A 92 1.59 4.59 9.53
CA TYR A 92 0.29 3.92 9.42
C TYR A 92 -0.12 3.25 10.73
N VAL A 93 0.81 2.54 11.36
CA VAL A 93 0.59 1.89 12.66
C VAL A 93 0.28 2.96 13.72
N ARG A 94 1.07 4.04 13.78
CA ARG A 94 0.83 5.14 14.72
C ARG A 94 -0.56 5.76 14.54
N ASN A 95 -0.99 5.97 13.30
CA ASN A 95 -2.32 6.53 13.02
C ASN A 95 -3.44 5.60 13.46
N LEU A 96 -3.27 4.28 13.26
CA LEU A 96 -4.21 3.29 13.77
C LEU A 96 -4.28 3.29 15.31
N MET A 97 -3.15 3.45 16.00
CA MET A 97 -3.12 3.58 17.46
C MET A 97 -3.90 4.81 17.94
N LEU A 98 -3.77 5.96 17.26
CA LEU A 98 -4.54 7.15 17.60
C LEU A 98 -6.05 6.94 17.44
N ILE A 99 -6.47 6.33 16.33
CA ILE A 99 -7.88 6.03 16.08
C ILE A 99 -8.44 5.11 17.17
N SER A 100 -7.68 4.07 17.55
CA SER A 100 -8.07 3.16 18.63
C SER A 100 -8.22 3.89 19.97
N ARG A 101 -7.24 4.73 20.35
CA ARG A 101 -7.28 5.51 21.59
C ARG A 101 -8.45 6.51 21.61
N ALA A 102 -8.74 7.17 20.50
CA ALA A 102 -9.87 8.09 20.37
C ALA A 102 -11.21 7.36 20.61
N LYS A 103 -11.37 6.14 20.06
CA LYS A 103 -12.56 5.32 20.25
C LYS A 103 -12.77 4.91 21.71
N VAL A 104 -11.69 4.54 22.41
CA VAL A 104 -11.74 4.19 23.85
C VAL A 104 -12.13 5.40 24.71
N ARG A 105 -11.53 6.58 24.44
CA ARG A 105 -11.81 7.80 25.21
C ARG A 105 -13.22 8.35 24.96
N GLY A 106 -13.75 8.20 23.75
CA GLY A 106 -15.14 8.55 23.44
C GLY A 106 -16.15 7.69 24.20
N LYS A 107 -15.87 6.40 24.37
CA LYS A 107 -16.71 5.47 25.14
C LYS A 107 -16.75 5.85 26.63
N SER A 108 -15.60 6.15 27.23
CA SER A 108 -15.51 6.55 28.64
C SER A 108 -16.22 7.87 28.99
N LYS A 109 -16.41 8.79 28.02
CA LYS A 109 -17.16 10.04 28.25
C LYS A 109 -18.68 9.87 28.12
N GLY A 110 -19.15 8.84 27.42
CA GLY A 110 -20.59 8.54 27.27
C GLY A 110 -21.19 7.79 28.46
N ASP A 111 -20.36 7.14 29.28
CA ASP A 111 -20.77 6.33 30.43
C ASP A 111 -20.73 7.10 31.78
N ALA A 112 -20.43 8.40 31.77
CA ALA A 112 -20.48 9.22 32.98
C ALA A 112 -21.93 9.67 33.25
N PRO A 113 -22.52 9.37 34.43
CA PRO A 113 -23.86 9.84 34.77
C PRO A 113 -23.86 11.38 34.83
N GLN A 114 -24.85 11.99 34.16
CA GLN A 114 -25.13 13.43 34.21
C GLN A 114 -25.70 13.83 35.57
#